data_AF-A0A182EME1-F1
#
_entry.id   AF-A0A182EME1-F1
#
_cell.length_a   1.000
_cell.length_b   1.000
_cell.length_c   1.000
_cell.angle_alpha   90.00
_cell.angle_beta   90.00
_cell.angle_gamma   90.00
#
_symmetry.space_group_name_H-M   'P 1'
#
loop_
_entity.id
_entity.type
_entity.pdbx_description
1 polymer ?
#
loop_
_entity_poly.entity_id
_entity_poly.type
_entity_poly.pdbx_seq_one_letter_code
_entity_poly.pdbx_strand_id
1 'polypeptide(L)'
;MYKKTGRIDDMMRLMEKYDVDDVKDTHLQVAADLEEKGDLREAEEHYLLAGDWKSAVNMYRNAEMWNDAYRIAKQEGGDTAQKQIAYLWAKSLNSNAAVKLLQKFNLLDESIDYACENGAFDFAFDLCRLEAKNRLPSVHFKLAQQLEEEGEFEKAEIHYIESGRPKEVVLMYVHDQDWENAERVAKQYSPEALSDVYIRQARMAIEQKNFPSAESCLLRANRPEIILRYYKESGMWQDAIRIARDYMPTELQHLEEEFDEVQLKSGAKGVLSFIAQARDWESQGEYIRAIQCYLKVKDSQETDVDLIVDVLKRAAELATKFLSDDEASAILDEITEIFIHLKRILAGHGHISRGRSNQSTRAGHAFAKNRRRQQIQSAHLFLPVANMTDKKEVGISKKKKKENALIRVFIEAAELFLASNQPENAIKAFLLGGQWAKAKQLAMEFVPDLADFVDEKYRESLKQQGRLGELMDVDVVSAIDALLEQGEWEKALETARQQKNQPLLDKYVALYATELIKEKKYAEATVLFEKYGASSNPNNFNIYQKLVEE
;
A
#
# COMPACT_ATOMS: atom_id res chain seq x y z
N MET A 1 -8.39 -98.00 7.96
CA MET A 1 -9.14 -99.20 7.51
C MET A 1 -10.39 -98.80 6.72
N TYR A 2 -11.29 -98.00 7.30
CA TYR A 2 -12.51 -97.51 6.62
C TYR A 2 -12.22 -96.66 5.36
N LYS A 3 -11.28 -95.71 5.42
CA LYS A 3 -10.79 -94.94 4.24
C LYS A 3 -10.33 -95.82 3.06
N LYS A 4 -9.67 -96.97 3.33
CA LYS A 4 -9.18 -97.91 2.30
C LYS A 4 -10.28 -98.80 1.71
N THR A 5 -11.45 -98.87 2.34
CA THR A 5 -12.58 -99.73 1.93
C THR A 5 -13.77 -98.94 1.40
N GLY A 6 -13.61 -97.62 1.20
CA GLY A 6 -14.66 -96.74 0.67
C GLY A 6 -15.82 -96.48 1.63
N ARG A 7 -15.72 -96.89 2.90
CA ARG A 7 -16.77 -96.67 3.93
C ARG A 7 -16.53 -95.35 4.65
N ILE A 8 -16.78 -94.26 3.94
CA ILE A 8 -16.50 -92.89 4.40
C ILE A 8 -17.50 -92.49 5.51
N ASP A 9 -18.78 -92.83 5.39
CA ASP A 9 -19.80 -92.51 6.41
C ASP A 9 -19.53 -93.15 7.77
N ASP A 10 -19.14 -94.44 7.77
CA ASP A 10 -18.81 -95.17 8.99
C ASP A 10 -17.53 -94.62 9.65
N MET A 11 -16.60 -94.10 8.84
CA MET A 11 -15.40 -93.42 9.32
C MET A 11 -15.76 -92.10 10.00
N MET A 12 -16.54 -91.25 9.33
CA MET A 12 -16.92 -89.93 9.85
C MET A 12 -17.73 -90.06 11.14
N ARG A 13 -18.70 -91.00 11.22
CA ARG A 13 -19.46 -91.26 12.45
C ARG A 13 -18.59 -91.68 13.63
N LEU A 14 -17.51 -92.41 13.39
CA LEU A 14 -16.58 -92.81 14.44
C LEU A 14 -15.72 -91.63 14.90
N MET A 15 -15.28 -90.80 13.96
CA MET A 15 -14.50 -89.60 14.25
C MET A 15 -15.31 -88.55 15.01
N GLU A 16 -16.57 -88.31 14.62
CA GLU A 16 -17.49 -87.44 15.36
C GLU A 16 -17.72 -87.89 16.81
N LYS A 17 -17.60 -89.19 17.09
CA LYS A 17 -17.82 -89.76 18.43
C LYS A 17 -16.56 -89.79 19.30
N TYR A 18 -15.38 -89.93 18.69
CA TYR A 18 -14.14 -90.23 19.43
C TYR A 18 -13.01 -89.22 19.22
N ASP A 19 -12.97 -88.49 18.10
CA ASP A 19 -11.92 -87.51 17.75
C ASP A 19 -12.54 -86.24 17.16
N VAL A 20 -13.24 -85.47 18.00
CA VAL A 20 -14.03 -84.29 17.62
C VAL A 20 -13.15 -83.17 17.03
N ASP A 21 -11.89 -83.06 17.47
CA ASP A 21 -10.97 -82.00 17.07
C ASP A 21 -10.49 -82.15 15.60
N ASP A 22 -10.39 -83.38 15.08
CA ASP A 22 -9.87 -83.68 13.74
C ASP A 22 -10.99 -83.89 12.68
N VAL A 23 -12.27 -83.76 13.06
CA VAL A 23 -13.42 -84.00 12.16
C VAL A 23 -13.40 -83.08 10.95
N LYS A 24 -13.01 -81.81 11.14
CA LYS A 24 -12.92 -80.84 10.04
C LYS A 24 -11.84 -81.20 9.04
N ASP A 25 -10.63 -81.49 9.51
CA ASP A 25 -9.50 -81.83 8.65
C ASP A 25 -9.72 -83.14 7.89
N THR A 26 -10.44 -84.08 8.50
CA THR A 26 -10.82 -85.32 7.82
C THR A 26 -11.93 -85.14 6.80
N HIS A 27 -12.91 -84.27 7.04
CA HIS A 27 -13.84 -83.85 5.98
C HIS A 27 -13.11 -83.22 4.80
N LEU A 28 -12.12 -82.35 5.03
CA LEU A 28 -11.34 -81.74 3.94
C LEU A 28 -10.55 -82.77 3.13
N GLN A 29 -9.90 -83.74 3.80
CA GLN A 29 -9.16 -84.80 3.11
C GLN A 29 -10.09 -85.72 2.30
N VAL A 30 -11.26 -86.06 2.85
CA VAL A 30 -12.28 -86.85 2.16
C VAL A 30 -12.80 -86.10 0.93
N ALA A 31 -13.09 -84.80 1.08
CA ALA A 31 -13.56 -83.97 -0.01
C ALA A 31 -12.52 -83.87 -1.15
N ALA A 32 -11.23 -83.70 -0.83
CA ALA A 32 -10.15 -83.70 -1.81
C ALA A 32 -9.99 -85.05 -2.54
N ASP A 33 -10.09 -86.16 -1.81
CA ASP A 33 -10.04 -87.51 -2.41
C ASP A 33 -11.25 -87.79 -3.34
N LEU A 34 -12.39 -87.13 -3.10
CA LEU A 34 -13.60 -87.22 -3.94
C LEU A 34 -13.54 -86.26 -5.15
N GLU A 35 -12.96 -85.07 -4.98
CA GLU A 35 -12.65 -84.16 -6.08
C GLU A 35 -11.72 -84.83 -7.10
N GLU A 36 -10.66 -85.51 -6.64
CA GLU A 36 -9.73 -86.24 -7.54
C GLU A 36 -10.44 -87.34 -8.34
N LYS A 37 -11.49 -87.95 -7.77
CA LYS A 37 -12.30 -88.97 -8.45
C LYS A 37 -13.35 -88.38 -9.39
N GLY A 38 -13.61 -87.07 -9.31
CA GLY A 38 -14.62 -86.37 -10.09
C GLY A 38 -16.04 -86.41 -9.50
N ASP A 39 -16.20 -86.90 -8.27
CA ASP A 39 -17.49 -86.98 -7.58
C ASP A 39 -17.81 -85.65 -6.86
N LEU A 40 -18.02 -84.61 -7.67
CA LEU A 40 -18.11 -83.22 -7.20
C LEU A 40 -19.25 -82.95 -6.20
N ARG A 41 -20.37 -83.69 -6.28
CA ARG A 41 -21.50 -83.50 -5.36
C ARG A 41 -21.22 -84.00 -3.95
N GLU A 42 -20.61 -85.17 -3.82
CA GLU A 42 -20.23 -85.71 -2.51
C GLU A 42 -19.06 -84.92 -1.91
N ALA A 43 -18.14 -84.47 -2.78
CA ALA A 43 -17.07 -83.55 -2.38
C ALA A 43 -17.63 -82.22 -1.83
N GLU A 44 -18.64 -81.63 -2.49
CA GLU A 44 -19.33 -80.42 -2.00
C GLU A 44 -19.88 -80.61 -0.58
N GLU A 45 -20.62 -81.70 -0.34
CA GLU A 45 -21.21 -81.96 0.98
C GLU A 45 -20.15 -82.01 2.07
N HIS A 46 -19.03 -82.71 1.83
CA HIS A 46 -17.94 -82.78 2.79
C HIS A 46 -17.18 -81.45 2.95
N TYR A 47 -17.00 -80.66 1.89
CA TYR A 47 -16.42 -79.31 1.99
C TYR A 47 -17.30 -78.37 2.81
N LEU A 48 -18.63 -78.44 2.64
CA LEU A 48 -19.58 -77.63 3.40
C LEU A 48 -19.65 -78.06 4.88
N LEU A 49 -19.61 -79.37 5.18
CA LEU A 49 -19.53 -79.88 6.54
C LEU A 49 -18.24 -79.46 7.26
N ALA A 50 -17.12 -79.35 6.54
CA ALA A 50 -15.89 -78.78 7.06
C ALA A 50 -15.95 -77.25 7.27
N GLY A 51 -16.97 -76.58 6.70
CA GLY A 51 -17.10 -75.12 6.68
C GLY A 51 -16.21 -74.43 5.65
N ASP A 52 -15.57 -75.17 4.73
CA ASP A 52 -14.70 -74.64 3.68
C ASP A 52 -15.41 -74.56 2.33
N TRP A 53 -16.39 -73.66 2.28
CA TRP A 53 -17.15 -73.37 1.06
C TRP A 53 -16.27 -72.82 -0.08
N LYS A 54 -15.10 -72.24 0.23
CA LYS A 54 -14.18 -71.68 -0.78
C LYS A 54 -13.55 -72.80 -1.62
N SER A 55 -13.19 -73.91 -1.00
CA SER A 55 -12.69 -75.09 -1.71
C SER A 55 -13.78 -75.70 -2.59
N ALA A 56 -15.03 -75.82 -2.10
CA ALA A 56 -16.15 -76.25 -2.93
C ALA A 56 -16.40 -75.35 -4.14
N VAL A 57 -16.35 -74.02 -3.96
CA VAL A 57 -16.45 -73.05 -5.05
C VAL A 57 -15.33 -73.19 -6.07
N ASN A 58 -14.08 -73.33 -5.60
CA ASN A 58 -12.92 -73.45 -6.47
C ASN A 58 -12.95 -74.75 -7.29
N MET A 59 -13.38 -75.85 -6.68
CA MET A 59 -13.62 -77.12 -7.36
C MET A 59 -14.62 -76.94 -8.52
N TYR A 60 -15.81 -76.38 -8.26
CA TYR A 60 -16.81 -76.14 -9.32
C TYR A 60 -16.33 -75.15 -10.39
N ARG A 61 -15.53 -74.15 -10.01
CA ARG A 61 -14.90 -73.22 -10.94
C ARG A 61 -13.93 -73.93 -11.89
N ASN A 62 -13.09 -74.82 -11.35
CA ASN A 62 -12.12 -75.60 -12.13
C ASN A 62 -12.82 -76.57 -13.10
N ALA A 63 -14.01 -77.04 -12.73
CA ALA A 63 -14.87 -77.87 -13.58
C ALA A 63 -15.75 -77.07 -14.58
N GLU A 64 -15.58 -75.75 -14.67
CA GLU A 64 -16.41 -74.83 -15.49
C GLU A 64 -17.92 -74.86 -15.14
N MET A 65 -18.27 -75.40 -13.97
CA MET A 65 -19.65 -75.51 -13.46
C MET A 65 -20.05 -74.26 -12.69
N TRP A 66 -20.12 -73.13 -13.39
CA TRP A 66 -20.31 -71.81 -12.80
C TRP A 66 -21.64 -71.60 -12.08
N ASN A 67 -22.70 -72.30 -12.48
CA ASN A 67 -24.01 -72.20 -11.81
C ASN A 67 -23.94 -72.72 -10.36
N ASP A 68 -23.29 -73.87 -10.14
CA ASP A 68 -23.15 -74.49 -8.83
C ASP A 68 -22.16 -73.72 -7.95
N ALA A 69 -21.06 -73.24 -8.54
CA ALA A 69 -20.13 -72.33 -7.86
C ALA A 69 -20.82 -71.04 -7.38
N TYR A 70 -21.64 -70.41 -8.23
CA TYR A 70 -22.39 -69.20 -7.89
C TYR A 70 -23.44 -69.46 -6.80
N ARG A 71 -24.11 -70.62 -6.83
CA ARG A 71 -25.09 -71.03 -5.82
C ARG A 71 -24.44 -71.10 -4.44
N ILE A 72 -23.32 -71.81 -4.32
CA ILE A 72 -22.64 -72.03 -3.04
C ILE A 72 -22.13 -70.72 -2.47
N ALA A 73 -21.51 -69.86 -3.29
CA ALA A 73 -21.06 -68.56 -2.78
C ALA A 73 -22.20 -67.65 -2.35
N LYS A 74 -23.36 -67.72 -2.98
CA LYS A 74 -24.54 -66.99 -2.53
C LYS A 74 -25.07 -67.51 -1.19
N GLN A 75 -25.04 -68.83 -0.97
CA GLN A 75 -25.56 -69.47 0.23
C GLN A 75 -24.62 -69.30 1.43
N GLU A 76 -23.32 -69.52 1.23
CA GLU A 76 -22.33 -69.63 2.32
C GLU A 76 -21.36 -68.45 2.38
N GLY A 77 -21.03 -67.84 1.23
CA GLY A 77 -20.03 -66.76 1.12
C GLY A 77 -20.62 -65.35 1.19
N GLY A 78 -21.94 -65.21 1.12
CA GLY A 78 -22.65 -63.93 1.11
C GLY A 78 -22.47 -63.12 -0.18
N ASP A 79 -22.98 -61.89 -0.17
CA ASP A 79 -23.06 -61.02 -1.35
C ASP A 79 -21.69 -60.71 -1.98
N THR A 80 -20.63 -60.59 -1.17
CA THR A 80 -19.28 -60.30 -1.66
C THR A 80 -18.70 -61.47 -2.45
N ALA A 81 -18.83 -62.69 -1.94
CA ALA A 81 -18.37 -63.90 -2.64
C ALA A 81 -19.18 -64.14 -3.91
N GLN A 82 -20.50 -63.94 -3.85
CA GLN A 82 -21.39 -64.03 -5.01
C GLN A 82 -20.96 -63.07 -6.13
N LYS A 83 -20.66 -61.80 -5.80
CA LYS A 83 -20.18 -60.80 -6.76
C LYS A 83 -18.86 -61.20 -7.41
N GLN A 84 -17.91 -61.70 -6.61
CA GLN A 84 -16.62 -62.15 -7.11
C GLN A 84 -16.75 -63.31 -8.11
N ILE A 85 -17.59 -64.31 -7.80
CA ILE A 85 -17.82 -65.43 -8.73
C ILE A 85 -18.56 -64.96 -9.98
N ALA A 86 -19.56 -64.07 -9.85
CA ALA A 86 -20.26 -63.51 -11.00
C ALA A 86 -19.29 -62.86 -11.99
N TYR A 87 -18.34 -62.08 -11.47
CA TYR A 87 -17.29 -61.47 -12.26
C TYR A 87 -16.37 -62.51 -12.91
N LEU A 88 -15.87 -63.49 -12.15
CA LEU A 88 -14.99 -64.53 -12.69
C LEU A 88 -15.68 -65.34 -13.78
N TRP A 89 -16.97 -65.64 -13.59
CA TRP A 89 -17.79 -66.29 -14.61
C TRP A 89 -17.91 -65.40 -15.85
N ALA A 90 -18.23 -64.12 -15.68
CA ALA A 90 -18.32 -63.17 -16.79
C ALA A 90 -16.99 -63.05 -17.56
N LYS A 91 -15.85 -63.05 -16.86
CA LYS A 91 -14.51 -62.99 -17.45
C LYS A 91 -14.15 -64.24 -18.29
N SER A 92 -14.69 -65.40 -17.93
CA SER A 92 -14.51 -66.64 -18.70
C SER A 92 -15.30 -66.66 -20.01
N LEU A 93 -16.27 -65.75 -20.17
CA LEU A 93 -17.13 -65.64 -21.34
C LEU A 93 -16.67 -64.52 -22.29
N ASN A 94 -17.18 -64.52 -23.51
CA ASN A 94 -17.01 -63.37 -24.41
C ASN A 94 -17.81 -62.15 -23.92
N SER A 95 -17.38 -60.95 -24.32
CA SER A 95 -17.93 -59.68 -23.82
C SER A 95 -19.46 -59.56 -23.95
N ASN A 96 -20.05 -60.08 -25.03
CA ASN A 96 -21.52 -60.06 -25.22
C ASN A 96 -22.28 -61.02 -24.29
N ALA A 97 -21.75 -62.21 -24.05
CA ALA A 97 -22.34 -63.18 -23.14
C ALA A 97 -22.15 -62.76 -21.67
N ALA A 98 -20.98 -62.19 -21.36
CA ALA A 98 -20.65 -61.60 -20.06
C ALA A 98 -21.67 -60.53 -19.65
N VAL A 99 -21.94 -59.56 -20.53
CA VAL A 99 -22.89 -58.47 -20.24
C VAL A 99 -24.30 -59.01 -19.99
N LYS A 100 -24.80 -59.94 -20.82
CA LYS A 100 -26.13 -60.55 -20.63
C LYS A 100 -26.26 -61.27 -19.28
N LEU A 101 -25.21 -61.98 -18.88
CA LEU A 101 -25.14 -62.68 -17.61
C LEU A 101 -25.18 -61.68 -16.44
N LEU A 102 -24.34 -60.65 -16.50
CA LEU A 102 -24.23 -59.63 -15.45
C LEU A 102 -25.50 -58.78 -15.33
N GLN A 103 -26.17 -58.48 -16.44
CA GLN A 103 -27.49 -57.82 -16.44
C GLN A 103 -28.56 -58.70 -15.80
N LYS A 104 -28.58 -60.01 -16.10
CA LYS A 104 -29.52 -60.96 -15.47
C LYS A 104 -29.40 -60.97 -13.96
N PHE A 105 -28.17 -60.84 -13.44
CA PHE A 105 -27.93 -60.78 -12.00
C PHE A 105 -27.97 -59.37 -11.40
N ASN A 106 -28.14 -58.33 -12.22
CA ASN A 106 -28.04 -56.92 -11.83
C ASN A 106 -26.73 -56.61 -11.10
N LEU A 107 -25.61 -57.15 -11.62
CA LEU A 107 -24.26 -57.02 -11.07
C LEU A 107 -23.28 -56.38 -12.07
N LEU A 108 -23.79 -55.71 -13.10
CA LEU A 108 -22.97 -55.15 -14.17
C LEU A 108 -22.04 -54.05 -13.65
N ASP A 109 -22.58 -53.11 -12.87
CA ASP A 109 -21.84 -52.00 -12.29
C ASP A 109 -20.75 -52.48 -11.32
N GLU A 110 -21.09 -53.38 -10.41
CA GLU A 110 -20.15 -53.95 -9.45
C GLU A 110 -19.06 -54.78 -10.13
N SER A 111 -19.38 -55.46 -11.24
CA SER A 111 -18.39 -56.23 -11.99
C SER A 111 -17.43 -55.33 -12.76
N ILE A 112 -17.87 -54.14 -13.20
CA ILE A 112 -16.98 -53.13 -13.80
C ILE A 112 -16.02 -52.59 -12.72
N ASP A 113 -16.54 -52.27 -11.52
CA ASP A 113 -15.71 -51.80 -10.42
C ASP A 113 -14.68 -52.86 -10.00
N TYR A 114 -15.10 -54.12 -9.86
CA TYR A 114 -14.21 -55.23 -9.56
C TYR A 114 -13.19 -55.48 -10.70
N ALA A 115 -13.59 -55.30 -11.97
CA ALA A 115 -12.65 -55.38 -13.09
C ALA A 115 -11.55 -54.32 -12.98
N CYS A 116 -11.90 -53.09 -12.62
CA CYS A 116 -10.96 -51.99 -12.42
C CYS A 116 -10.01 -52.27 -11.24
N GLU A 117 -10.53 -52.77 -10.11
CA GLU A 117 -9.72 -53.12 -8.93
C GLU A 117 -8.69 -54.23 -9.21
N ASN A 118 -9.00 -55.13 -10.15
CA ASN A 118 -8.10 -56.22 -10.57
C ASN A 118 -7.21 -55.86 -11.78
N GLY A 119 -7.22 -54.59 -12.22
CA GLY A 119 -6.44 -54.14 -13.38
C GLY A 119 -6.91 -54.67 -14.73
N ALA A 120 -8.10 -55.28 -14.81
CA ALA A 120 -8.66 -55.85 -16.03
C ALA A 120 -9.43 -54.80 -16.85
N PHE A 121 -8.75 -53.70 -17.22
CA PHE A 121 -9.39 -52.55 -17.87
C PHE A 121 -9.93 -52.84 -19.27
N ASP A 122 -9.28 -53.72 -20.05
CA ASP A 122 -9.79 -54.11 -21.37
C ASP A 122 -11.20 -54.69 -21.28
N PHE A 123 -11.41 -55.58 -20.31
CA PHE A 123 -12.72 -56.16 -20.03
C PHE A 123 -13.70 -55.10 -19.52
N ALA A 124 -13.27 -54.21 -18.63
CA ALA A 124 -14.12 -53.11 -18.15
C ALA A 124 -14.56 -52.17 -19.30
N PHE A 125 -13.66 -51.83 -20.21
CA PHE A 125 -13.98 -51.02 -21.40
C PHE A 125 -14.94 -51.73 -22.33
N ASP A 126 -14.77 -53.03 -22.56
CA ASP A 126 -15.69 -53.83 -23.37
C ASP A 126 -17.11 -53.82 -22.77
N LEU A 127 -17.24 -54.04 -21.46
CA LEU A 127 -18.53 -53.96 -20.77
C LEU A 127 -19.17 -52.56 -20.90
N CYS A 128 -18.38 -51.49 -20.72
CA CYS A 128 -18.85 -50.11 -20.85
C CYS A 128 -19.25 -49.74 -22.28
N ARG A 129 -18.50 -50.18 -23.30
CA ARG A 129 -18.79 -49.87 -24.72
C ARG A 129 -20.09 -50.49 -25.18
N LEU A 130 -20.41 -51.70 -24.68
CA LEU A 130 -21.61 -52.44 -25.05
C LEU A 130 -22.87 -51.85 -24.40
N GLU A 131 -22.93 -51.78 -23.07
CA GLU A 131 -24.18 -51.45 -22.37
C GLU A 131 -24.04 -50.32 -21.32
N ALA A 132 -22.84 -50.05 -20.79
CA ALA A 132 -22.63 -49.09 -19.68
C ALA A 132 -21.78 -47.87 -20.08
N LYS A 133 -22.18 -47.15 -21.15
CA LYS A 133 -21.39 -46.02 -21.70
C LYS A 133 -21.23 -44.86 -20.73
N ASN A 134 -22.21 -44.66 -19.84
CA ASN A 134 -22.17 -43.68 -18.76
C ASN A 134 -21.06 -43.96 -17.72
N ARG A 135 -20.61 -45.22 -17.60
CA ARG A 135 -19.52 -45.62 -16.70
C ARG A 135 -18.13 -45.51 -17.35
N LEU A 136 -18.04 -45.29 -18.65
CA LEU A 136 -16.77 -45.16 -19.37
C LEU A 136 -15.82 -44.12 -18.72
N PRO A 137 -16.27 -42.91 -18.31
CA PRO A 137 -15.41 -41.95 -17.63
C PRO A 137 -14.84 -42.47 -16.30
N SER A 138 -15.61 -43.28 -15.56
CA SER A 138 -15.13 -43.86 -14.29
C SER A 138 -14.04 -44.91 -14.49
N VAL A 139 -14.11 -45.69 -15.57
CA VAL A 139 -13.07 -46.66 -15.94
C VAL A 139 -11.80 -45.94 -16.41
N HIS A 140 -11.94 -44.91 -17.27
CA HIS A 140 -10.81 -44.06 -17.68
C HIS A 140 -10.11 -43.41 -16.48
N PHE A 141 -10.88 -42.89 -15.52
CA PHE A 141 -10.31 -42.32 -14.29
C PHE A 141 -9.53 -43.37 -13.50
N LYS A 142 -10.06 -44.58 -13.32
CA LYS A 142 -9.37 -45.65 -12.58
C LYS A 142 -8.11 -46.13 -13.28
N LEU A 143 -8.14 -46.26 -14.60
CA LEU A 143 -6.94 -46.58 -15.39
C LEU A 143 -5.89 -45.47 -15.29
N ALA A 144 -6.30 -44.21 -15.34
CA ALA A 144 -5.40 -43.07 -15.19
C ALA A 144 -4.71 -43.06 -13.81
N GLN A 145 -5.43 -43.36 -12.72
CA GLN A 145 -4.84 -43.50 -11.38
C GLN A 145 -3.77 -44.59 -11.34
N GLN A 146 -4.01 -45.75 -11.95
CA GLN A 146 -3.02 -46.82 -11.97
C GLN A 146 -1.79 -46.43 -12.81
N LEU A 147 -1.98 -45.78 -13.96
CA LEU A 147 -0.87 -45.32 -14.80
C LEU A 147 -0.05 -44.21 -14.11
N GLU A 148 -0.69 -43.35 -13.31
CA GLU A 148 -0.01 -42.37 -12.46
C GLU A 148 0.86 -43.07 -11.41
N GLU A 149 0.33 -44.10 -10.73
CA GLU A 149 1.10 -44.92 -9.78
C GLU A 149 2.28 -45.67 -10.44
N GLU A 150 2.13 -46.05 -11.70
CA GLU A 150 3.19 -46.64 -12.53
C GLU A 150 4.20 -45.61 -13.07
N GLY A 151 3.90 -44.30 -12.99
CA GLY A 151 4.73 -43.20 -13.48
C GLY A 151 4.59 -42.89 -14.98
N GLU A 152 3.58 -43.46 -15.65
CA GLU A 152 3.32 -43.29 -17.08
C GLU A 152 2.42 -42.07 -17.34
N PHE A 153 2.90 -40.88 -16.97
CA PHE A 153 2.12 -39.63 -16.94
C PHE A 153 1.49 -39.23 -18.27
N GLU A 154 2.19 -39.42 -19.40
CA GLU A 154 1.67 -39.08 -20.73
C GLU A 154 0.42 -39.90 -21.08
N LYS A 155 0.41 -41.20 -20.71
CA LYS A 155 -0.75 -42.08 -20.91
C LYS A 155 -1.87 -41.76 -19.93
N ALA A 156 -1.51 -41.44 -18.68
CA ALA A 156 -2.46 -41.03 -17.65
C ALA A 156 -3.20 -39.74 -18.05
N GLU A 157 -2.51 -38.75 -18.64
CA GLU A 157 -3.09 -37.50 -19.13
C GLU A 157 -4.24 -37.76 -20.11
N ILE A 158 -4.02 -38.63 -21.11
CA ILE A 158 -5.03 -38.96 -22.13
C ILE A 158 -6.30 -39.48 -21.44
N HIS A 159 -6.16 -40.44 -20.53
CA HIS A 159 -7.30 -41.05 -19.87
C HIS A 159 -7.98 -40.13 -18.84
N TYR A 160 -7.25 -39.28 -18.14
CA TYR A 160 -7.87 -38.26 -17.28
C TYR A 160 -8.68 -37.25 -18.09
N ILE A 161 -8.20 -36.82 -19.26
CA ILE A 161 -8.94 -35.94 -20.17
C ILE A 161 -10.20 -36.66 -20.69
N GLU A 162 -10.08 -37.91 -21.12
CA GLU A 162 -11.23 -38.74 -21.54
C GLU A 162 -12.25 -38.97 -20.43
N SER A 163 -11.81 -38.98 -19.17
CA SER A 163 -12.69 -39.06 -18.00
C SER A 163 -13.40 -37.74 -17.67
N GLY A 164 -13.09 -36.64 -18.38
CA GLY A 164 -13.67 -35.31 -18.17
C GLY A 164 -13.10 -34.58 -16.96
N ARG A 165 -11.89 -34.95 -16.52
CA ARG A 165 -11.26 -34.50 -15.27
C ARG A 165 -9.87 -33.89 -15.53
N PRO A 166 -9.80 -32.72 -16.19
CA PRO A 166 -8.53 -32.09 -16.53
C PRO A 166 -7.81 -31.48 -15.33
N LYS A 167 -8.51 -31.19 -14.23
CA LYS A 167 -7.90 -30.62 -13.01
C LYS A 167 -6.98 -31.65 -12.34
N GLU A 168 -7.34 -32.91 -12.42
CA GLU A 168 -6.56 -34.04 -11.92
C GLU A 168 -5.24 -34.19 -12.69
N VAL A 169 -5.21 -33.99 -14.01
CA VAL A 169 -3.97 -33.95 -14.81
C VAL A 169 -3.04 -32.82 -14.37
N VAL A 170 -3.61 -31.62 -14.16
CA VAL A 170 -2.82 -30.48 -13.68
C VAL A 170 -2.23 -30.78 -12.31
N LEU A 171 -3.00 -31.38 -11.40
CA LEU A 171 -2.52 -31.78 -10.09
C LEU A 171 -1.43 -32.86 -10.18
N MET A 172 -1.61 -33.86 -11.03
CA MET A 172 -0.62 -34.92 -11.29
C MET A 172 0.74 -34.33 -11.69
N TYR A 173 0.79 -33.47 -12.71
CA TYR A 173 2.04 -32.82 -13.13
C TYR A 173 2.62 -31.87 -12.08
N VAL A 174 1.76 -31.17 -11.32
CA VAL A 174 2.20 -30.34 -10.18
C VAL A 174 2.83 -31.19 -9.07
N HIS A 175 2.32 -32.40 -8.82
CA HIS A 175 2.89 -33.33 -7.85
C HIS A 175 4.23 -33.88 -8.33
N ASP A 176 4.38 -34.16 -9.63
CA ASP A 176 5.63 -34.56 -10.27
C ASP A 176 6.64 -33.39 -10.43
N GLN A 177 6.20 -32.16 -10.16
CA GLN A 177 6.97 -30.91 -10.35
C GLN A 177 7.30 -30.60 -11.82
N ASP A 178 6.57 -31.19 -12.76
CA ASP A 178 6.62 -30.84 -14.18
C ASP A 178 5.72 -29.63 -14.46
N TRP A 179 6.28 -28.44 -14.21
CA TRP A 179 5.56 -27.17 -14.37
C TRP A 179 5.22 -26.85 -15.83
N GLU A 180 6.03 -27.31 -16.79
CA GLU A 180 5.81 -27.04 -18.21
C GLU A 180 4.56 -27.76 -18.71
N ASN A 181 4.44 -29.06 -18.39
CA ASN A 181 3.25 -29.82 -18.73
C ASN A 181 2.02 -29.40 -17.92
N ALA A 182 2.18 -29.09 -16.63
CA ALA A 182 1.08 -28.54 -15.82
C ALA A 182 0.53 -27.23 -16.42
N GLU A 183 1.40 -26.32 -16.85
CA GLU A 183 1.01 -25.06 -17.48
C GLU A 183 0.33 -25.28 -18.84
N ARG A 184 0.87 -26.18 -19.68
CA ARG A 184 0.29 -26.54 -20.99
C ARG A 184 -1.14 -27.06 -20.82
N VAL A 185 -1.33 -28.03 -19.95
CA VAL A 185 -2.64 -28.67 -19.72
C VAL A 185 -3.60 -27.68 -19.08
N ALA A 186 -3.16 -26.90 -18.09
CA ALA A 186 -4.00 -25.88 -17.45
C ALA A 186 -4.48 -24.84 -18.48
N LYS A 187 -3.59 -24.32 -19.34
CA LYS A 187 -3.99 -23.36 -20.39
C LYS A 187 -5.02 -23.93 -21.37
N GLN A 188 -4.87 -25.21 -21.75
CA GLN A 188 -5.70 -25.81 -22.78
C GLN A 188 -7.06 -26.27 -22.25
N TYR A 189 -7.11 -26.89 -21.06
CA TYR A 189 -8.31 -27.57 -20.56
C TYR A 189 -8.88 -26.96 -19.28
N SER A 190 -8.09 -26.24 -18.47
CA SER A 190 -8.55 -25.68 -17.20
C SER A 190 -7.86 -24.35 -16.85
N PRO A 191 -8.22 -23.24 -17.53
CA PRO A 191 -7.61 -21.93 -17.29
C PRO A 191 -7.76 -21.44 -15.85
N GLU A 192 -8.83 -21.85 -15.15
CA GLU A 192 -9.06 -21.55 -13.73
C GLU A 192 -7.97 -22.11 -12.81
N ALA A 193 -7.36 -23.25 -13.17
CA ALA A 193 -6.33 -23.88 -12.36
C ALA A 193 -4.93 -23.27 -12.60
N LEU A 194 -4.78 -22.45 -13.64
CA LEU A 194 -3.48 -21.90 -14.04
C LEU A 194 -2.87 -21.00 -12.96
N SER A 195 -3.70 -20.20 -12.26
CA SER A 195 -3.23 -19.39 -11.13
C SER A 195 -2.65 -20.24 -10.01
N ASP A 196 -3.26 -21.39 -9.74
CA ASP A 196 -2.84 -22.29 -8.66
C ASP A 196 -1.53 -22.99 -9.01
N VAL A 197 -1.31 -23.33 -10.28
CA VAL A 197 -0.04 -23.87 -10.78
C VAL A 197 1.08 -22.89 -10.53
N TYR A 198 0.92 -21.62 -10.95
CA TYR A 198 1.94 -20.60 -10.74
C TYR A 198 2.20 -20.29 -9.27
N ILE A 199 1.17 -20.29 -8.41
CA ILE A 199 1.35 -20.11 -6.96
C ILE A 199 2.18 -21.24 -6.37
N ARG A 200 1.93 -22.49 -6.78
CA ARG A 200 2.69 -23.65 -6.30
C ARG A 200 4.14 -23.64 -6.80
N GLN A 201 4.35 -23.31 -8.08
CA GLN A 201 5.68 -23.14 -8.65
C GLN A 201 6.46 -22.03 -7.90
N ALA A 202 5.79 -20.91 -7.60
CA ALA A 202 6.40 -19.82 -6.85
C ALA A 202 6.80 -20.20 -5.44
N ARG A 203 5.97 -20.98 -4.73
CA ARG A 203 6.30 -21.49 -3.38
C ARG A 203 7.58 -22.33 -3.40
N MET A 204 7.70 -23.23 -4.37
CA MET A 204 8.91 -24.03 -4.53
C MET A 204 10.13 -23.17 -4.86
N ALA A 205 9.98 -22.17 -5.74
CA ALA A 205 11.06 -21.23 -6.06
C ALA A 205 11.48 -20.38 -4.85
N ILE A 206 10.54 -20.01 -3.98
CA ILE A 206 10.80 -19.32 -2.71
C ILE A 206 11.61 -20.21 -1.76
N GLU A 207 11.24 -21.49 -1.62
CA GLU A 207 11.98 -22.45 -0.79
C GLU A 207 13.42 -22.63 -1.28
N GLN A 208 13.62 -22.59 -2.60
CA GLN A 208 14.94 -22.61 -3.24
C GLN A 208 15.68 -21.26 -3.19
N LYS A 209 15.09 -20.22 -2.59
CA LYS A 209 15.61 -18.83 -2.56
C LYS A 209 15.80 -18.20 -3.95
N ASN A 210 15.13 -18.72 -4.96
CA ASN A 210 15.12 -18.16 -6.31
C ASN A 210 13.98 -17.13 -6.44
N PHE A 211 14.23 -15.94 -5.88
CA PHE A 211 13.25 -14.84 -5.85
C PHE A 211 12.80 -14.34 -7.22
N PRO A 212 13.67 -14.20 -8.25
CA PRO A 212 13.24 -13.74 -9.57
C PRO A 212 12.20 -14.67 -10.22
N SER A 213 12.41 -15.98 -10.09
CA SER A 213 11.48 -16.97 -10.66
C SER A 213 10.16 -16.97 -9.90
N ALA A 214 10.20 -16.90 -8.57
CA ALA A 214 9.01 -16.80 -7.73
C ALA A 214 8.17 -15.55 -8.05
N GLU A 215 8.82 -14.39 -8.20
CA GLU A 215 8.16 -13.14 -8.58
C GLU A 215 7.49 -13.29 -9.94
N SER A 216 8.19 -13.78 -10.95
CA SER A 216 7.61 -13.98 -12.28
C SER A 216 6.37 -14.87 -12.26
N CYS A 217 6.36 -15.94 -11.46
CA CYS A 217 5.20 -16.83 -11.33
C CYS A 217 4.03 -16.13 -10.61
N LEU A 218 4.28 -15.43 -9.50
CA LEU A 218 3.23 -14.74 -8.74
C LEU A 218 2.59 -13.58 -9.50
N LEU A 219 3.38 -12.87 -10.31
CA LEU A 219 2.86 -11.82 -11.20
C LEU A 219 1.97 -12.42 -12.30
N ARG A 220 2.37 -13.55 -12.90
CA ARG A 220 1.52 -14.28 -13.86
C ARG A 220 0.23 -14.82 -13.22
N ALA A 221 0.27 -15.15 -11.93
CA ALA A 221 -0.90 -15.53 -11.15
C ALA A 221 -1.79 -14.33 -10.74
N ASN A 222 -1.38 -13.09 -11.03
CA ASN A 222 -2.00 -11.86 -10.55
C ASN A 222 -2.16 -11.86 -9.00
N ARG A 223 -1.09 -12.29 -8.30
CA ARG A 223 -1.02 -12.36 -6.84
C ARG A 223 0.22 -11.64 -6.28
N PRO A 224 0.38 -10.33 -6.55
CA PRO A 224 1.54 -9.56 -6.07
C PRO A 224 1.58 -9.42 -4.54
N GLU A 225 0.47 -9.66 -3.83
CA GLU A 225 0.38 -9.56 -2.37
C GLU A 225 1.25 -10.62 -1.67
N ILE A 226 1.38 -11.80 -2.28
CA ILE A 226 2.13 -12.94 -1.71
C ILE A 226 3.63 -12.64 -1.72
N ILE A 227 4.16 -12.12 -2.84
CA ILE A 227 5.58 -11.80 -2.96
C ILE A 227 5.94 -10.57 -2.11
N LEU A 228 5.03 -9.59 -2.02
CA LEU A 228 5.22 -8.42 -1.15
C LEU A 228 5.39 -8.83 0.31
N ARG A 229 4.49 -9.68 0.83
CA ARG A 229 4.60 -10.18 2.20
C ARG A 229 5.93 -10.90 2.42
N TYR A 230 6.34 -11.73 1.47
CA TYR A 230 7.60 -12.46 1.55
C TYR A 230 8.83 -11.54 1.55
N TYR A 231 8.85 -10.51 0.70
CA TYR A 231 9.93 -9.51 0.68
C TYR A 231 10.00 -8.70 1.97
N LYS A 232 8.87 -8.33 2.56
CA LYS A 232 8.81 -7.69 3.88
C LYS A 232 9.40 -8.59 4.97
N GLU A 233 8.96 -9.84 5.05
CA GLU A 233 9.44 -10.83 6.03
C GLU A 233 10.94 -11.12 5.88
N SER A 234 11.45 -11.07 4.64
CA SER A 234 12.87 -11.28 4.33
C SER A 234 13.74 -10.03 4.51
N GLY A 235 13.15 -8.88 4.86
CA GLY A 235 13.85 -7.60 4.98
C GLY A 235 14.30 -6.98 3.65
N MET A 236 13.81 -7.48 2.52
CA MET A 236 14.09 -6.97 1.18
C MET A 236 13.15 -5.80 0.83
N TRP A 237 13.21 -4.74 1.63
CA TRP A 237 12.28 -3.61 1.54
C TRP A 237 12.33 -2.86 0.21
N GLN A 238 13.52 -2.76 -0.42
CA GLN A 238 13.66 -2.10 -1.73
C GLN A 238 12.88 -2.83 -2.83
N ASP A 239 12.93 -4.16 -2.83
CA ASP A 239 12.17 -4.98 -3.78
C ASP A 239 10.68 -4.98 -3.46
N ALA A 240 10.31 -4.94 -2.17
CA ALA A 240 8.92 -4.78 -1.75
C ALA A 240 8.31 -3.47 -2.26
N ILE A 241 9.04 -2.34 -2.10
CA ILE A 241 8.61 -1.02 -2.58
C ILE A 241 8.53 -0.99 -4.10
N ARG A 242 9.46 -1.63 -4.81
CA ARG A 242 9.41 -1.75 -6.27
C ARG A 242 8.13 -2.45 -6.73
N ILE A 243 7.82 -3.62 -6.16
CA ILE A 243 6.60 -4.36 -6.53
C ILE A 243 5.34 -3.57 -6.15
N ALA A 244 5.31 -2.94 -4.97
CA ALA A 244 4.18 -2.13 -4.55
C ALA A 244 3.95 -0.95 -5.50
N ARG A 245 5.00 -0.24 -5.91
CA ARG A 245 4.89 0.86 -6.87
C ARG A 245 4.34 0.41 -8.22
N ASP A 246 4.82 -0.72 -8.72
CA ASP A 246 4.52 -1.16 -10.08
C ASP A 246 3.16 -1.88 -10.18
N TYR A 247 2.75 -2.63 -9.14
CA TYR A 247 1.55 -3.48 -9.17
C TYR A 247 0.49 -3.15 -8.10
N MET A 248 0.82 -2.44 -7.02
CA MET A 248 -0.10 -2.12 -5.90
C MET A 248 0.08 -0.68 -5.39
N PRO A 249 -0.17 0.34 -6.24
CA PRO A 249 0.11 1.74 -5.89
C PRO A 249 -0.69 2.24 -4.68
N THR A 250 -1.82 1.62 -4.35
CA THR A 250 -2.62 1.93 -3.16
C THR A 250 -1.92 1.53 -1.85
N GLU A 251 -1.13 0.46 -1.86
CA GLU A 251 -0.41 -0.07 -0.69
C GLU A 251 0.97 0.59 -0.52
N LEU A 252 1.45 1.31 -1.54
CA LEU A 252 2.78 1.92 -1.56
C LEU A 252 2.98 2.88 -0.37
N GLN A 253 2.03 3.78 -0.13
CA GLN A 253 2.15 4.77 0.94
C GLN A 253 2.27 4.11 2.33
N HIS A 254 1.43 3.11 2.60
CA HIS A 254 1.49 2.36 3.86
C HIS A 254 2.79 1.57 4.01
N LEU A 255 3.31 1.01 2.91
CA LEU A 255 4.57 0.29 2.91
C LEU A 255 5.79 1.20 3.14
N GLU A 256 5.78 2.39 2.55
CA GLU A 256 6.82 3.41 2.78
C GLU A 256 6.83 3.88 4.24
N GLU A 257 5.66 4.09 4.83
CA GLU A 257 5.52 4.41 6.26
C GLU A 257 6.06 3.28 7.15
N GLU A 258 5.71 2.02 6.89
CA GLU A 258 6.26 0.87 7.62
C GLU A 258 7.78 0.73 7.45
N PHE A 259 8.29 0.98 6.24
CA PHE A 259 9.73 0.93 5.97
C PHE A 259 10.48 1.99 6.78
N ASP A 260 9.96 3.23 6.80
CA ASP A 260 10.50 4.31 7.62
C ASP A 260 10.49 3.92 9.10
N GLU A 261 9.40 3.34 9.63
CA GLU A 261 9.33 2.84 11.02
C GLU A 261 10.38 1.76 11.34
N VAL A 262 10.57 0.79 10.45
CA VAL A 262 11.55 -0.30 10.63
C VAL A 262 12.98 0.22 10.53
N GLN A 263 13.22 1.23 9.68
CA GLN A 263 14.52 1.89 9.58
C GLN A 263 14.80 2.79 10.79
N LEU A 264 13.77 3.33 11.44
CA LEU A 264 13.84 4.11 12.68
C LEU A 264 14.15 3.23 13.91
N LYS A 265 15.38 2.72 13.99
CA LYS A 265 15.93 2.13 15.24
C LYS A 265 16.01 3.11 16.42
N SER A 266 15.72 4.40 16.20
CA SER A 266 15.86 5.48 17.20
C SER A 266 14.62 5.71 18.08
N GLY A 267 13.46 5.10 17.82
CA GLY A 267 12.25 5.29 18.65
C GLY A 267 11.66 6.72 18.64
N ALA A 268 12.15 7.61 17.79
CA ALA A 268 11.66 8.97 17.63
C ALA A 268 10.49 8.99 16.63
N LYS A 269 9.33 9.51 17.04
CA LYS A 269 8.14 9.69 16.19
C LYS A 269 8.07 11.12 15.65
N GLY A 270 7.53 11.30 14.44
CA GLY A 270 7.28 12.62 13.83
C GLY A 270 8.55 13.33 13.34
N VAL A 271 8.64 14.66 13.39
CA VAL A 271 9.80 15.46 12.91
C VAL A 271 11.15 15.00 13.47
N LEU A 272 11.17 14.52 14.71
CA LEU A 272 12.39 14.02 15.35
C LEU A 272 12.94 12.76 14.67
N SER A 273 12.10 12.01 13.94
CA SER A 273 12.49 10.85 13.15
C SER A 273 13.36 11.24 11.95
N PHE A 274 12.93 12.23 11.18
CA PHE A 274 13.68 12.78 10.05
C PHE A 274 15.02 13.38 10.50
N ILE A 275 15.05 14.02 11.67
CA ILE A 275 16.28 14.58 12.25
C ILE A 275 17.25 13.47 12.66
N ALA A 276 16.76 12.40 13.29
CA ALA A 276 17.59 11.25 13.68
C ALA A 276 18.15 10.54 12.45
N GLN A 277 17.30 10.28 11.44
CA GLN A 277 17.70 9.67 10.17
C GLN A 277 18.77 10.52 9.45
N ALA A 278 18.56 11.83 9.39
CA ALA A 278 19.53 12.73 8.78
C ALA A 278 20.87 12.73 9.53
N ARG A 279 20.87 12.65 10.87
CA ARG A 279 22.10 12.53 11.68
C ARG A 279 22.83 11.21 11.46
N ASP A 280 22.10 10.12 11.28
CA ASP A 280 22.71 8.83 10.93
C ASP A 280 23.39 8.91 9.56
N TRP A 281 22.73 9.51 8.56
CA TRP A 281 23.34 9.76 7.25
C TRP A 281 24.54 10.73 7.33
N GLU A 282 24.49 11.77 8.17
CA GLU A 282 25.65 12.63 8.46
C GLU A 282 26.84 11.80 8.98
N SER A 283 26.58 10.86 9.91
CA SER A 283 27.63 10.02 10.50
C SER A 283 28.26 9.04 9.50
N GLN A 284 27.50 8.65 8.47
CA GLN A 284 27.93 7.76 7.40
C GLN A 284 28.61 8.51 6.24
N GLY A 285 28.61 9.86 6.27
CA GLY A 285 29.20 10.69 5.21
C GLY A 285 28.32 10.89 3.98
N GLU A 286 27.06 10.45 4.03
CA GLU A 286 26.09 10.55 2.92
C GLU A 286 25.30 11.87 3.03
N TYR A 287 25.96 12.99 2.71
CA TYR A 287 25.44 14.33 2.98
C TYR A 287 24.20 14.71 2.14
N ILE A 288 24.08 14.24 0.89
CA ILE A 288 22.92 14.51 0.03
C ILE A 288 21.64 13.94 0.64
N ARG A 289 21.69 12.69 1.12
CA ARG A 289 20.56 12.00 1.75
C ARG A 289 20.20 12.64 3.08
N ALA A 290 21.21 13.02 3.88
CA ALA A 290 21.00 13.76 5.12
C ALA A 290 20.22 15.07 4.89
N ILE A 291 20.61 15.84 3.87
CA ILE A 291 19.95 17.10 3.51
C ILE A 291 18.50 16.88 3.04
N GLN A 292 18.24 15.86 2.21
CA GLN A 292 16.88 15.52 1.79
C GLN A 292 15.99 15.14 2.97
N CYS A 293 16.51 14.38 3.94
CA CYS A 293 15.80 14.08 5.19
C CYS A 293 15.52 15.34 6.02
N TYR A 294 16.47 16.28 6.10
CA TYR A 294 16.24 17.55 6.79
C TYR A 294 15.21 18.44 6.10
N LEU A 295 15.13 18.44 4.77
CA LEU A 295 14.12 19.20 4.02
C LEU A 295 12.70 18.65 4.22
N LYS A 296 12.53 17.34 4.45
CA LYS A 296 11.21 16.72 4.75
C LYS A 296 10.57 17.22 6.05
N VAL A 297 11.32 17.89 6.92
CA VAL A 297 10.80 18.51 8.16
C VAL A 297 9.84 19.68 7.87
N LYS A 298 9.85 20.24 6.64
CA LYS A 298 9.07 21.42 6.25
C LYS A 298 7.54 21.24 6.28
N ASP A 299 7.03 20.02 6.11
CA ASP A 299 5.61 19.75 5.92
C ASP A 299 4.83 19.47 7.23
N SER A 300 5.49 19.52 8.38
CA SER A 300 4.89 19.16 9.67
C SER A 300 4.14 20.33 10.33
N GLN A 301 2.80 20.25 10.32
CA GLN A 301 1.85 21.25 10.83
C GLN A 301 1.96 21.58 12.34
N GLU A 302 2.66 20.75 13.14
CA GLU A 302 2.63 20.81 14.62
C GLU A 302 3.96 21.18 15.31
N THR A 303 4.96 21.72 14.59
CA THR A 303 6.32 21.85 15.15
C THR A 303 6.72 23.27 15.53
N ASP A 304 7.53 23.38 16.58
CA ASP A 304 8.17 24.63 17.03
C ASP A 304 9.02 25.22 15.89
N VAL A 305 8.75 26.47 15.54
CA VAL A 305 9.40 27.19 14.43
C VAL A 305 10.91 27.24 14.64
N ASP A 306 11.35 27.32 15.90
CA ASP A 306 12.77 27.37 16.26
C ASP A 306 13.50 26.05 15.89
N LEU A 307 12.86 24.89 16.05
CA LEU A 307 13.44 23.60 15.68
C LEU A 307 13.56 23.42 14.16
N ILE A 308 12.54 23.83 13.41
CA ILE A 308 12.56 23.78 11.94
C ILE A 308 13.71 24.65 11.41
N VAL A 309 13.88 25.83 12.00
CA VAL A 309 14.96 26.75 11.65
C VAL A 309 16.33 26.13 11.93
N ASP A 310 16.54 25.55 13.11
CA ASP A 310 17.84 24.94 13.47
C ASP A 310 18.20 23.76 12.57
N VAL A 311 17.19 22.99 12.14
CA VAL A 311 17.38 21.85 11.23
C VAL A 311 17.70 22.31 9.81
N LEU A 312 16.99 23.30 9.28
CA LEU A 312 17.27 23.86 7.96
C LEU A 312 18.62 24.58 7.91
N LYS A 313 19.04 25.23 9.02
CA LYS A 313 20.41 25.76 9.16
C LYS A 313 21.45 24.66 9.00
N ARG A 314 21.23 23.52 9.66
CA ARG A 314 22.15 22.40 9.57
C ARG A 314 22.22 21.84 8.14
N ALA A 315 21.09 21.73 7.45
CA ALA A 315 21.03 21.34 6.05
C ALA A 315 21.81 22.31 5.14
N ALA A 316 21.66 23.63 5.33
CA ALA A 316 22.38 24.66 4.60
C ALA A 316 23.90 24.61 4.84
N GLU A 317 24.34 24.39 6.09
CA GLU A 317 25.75 24.21 6.44
C GLU A 317 26.37 22.97 5.79
N LEU A 318 25.63 21.86 5.75
CA LEU A 318 26.11 20.66 5.07
C LEU A 318 26.20 20.87 3.56
N ALA A 319 25.20 21.52 2.97
CA ALA A 319 25.17 21.80 1.55
C ALA A 319 26.38 22.63 1.12
N THR A 320 26.68 23.69 1.88
CA THR A 320 27.82 24.58 1.60
C THR A 320 29.19 23.96 1.87
N LYS A 321 29.29 22.98 2.78
CA LYS A 321 30.58 22.35 3.12
C LYS A 321 30.93 21.15 2.26
N PHE A 322 29.93 20.42 1.77
CA PHE A 322 30.15 19.09 1.20
C PHE A 322 29.56 18.87 -0.20
N LEU A 323 28.74 19.80 -0.73
CA LEU A 323 28.21 19.72 -2.09
C LEU A 323 28.99 20.62 -3.06
N SER A 324 28.76 20.41 -4.35
CA SER A 324 29.23 21.31 -5.41
C SER A 324 28.46 22.64 -5.37
N ASP A 325 29.08 23.73 -5.84
CA ASP A 325 28.49 25.08 -5.78
C ASP A 325 27.10 25.16 -6.44
N ASP A 326 26.87 24.41 -7.52
CA ASP A 326 25.58 24.35 -8.23
C ASP A 326 24.50 23.63 -7.41
N GLU A 327 24.83 22.49 -6.80
CA GLU A 327 23.91 21.72 -5.96
C GLU A 327 23.62 22.43 -4.62
N ALA A 328 24.64 23.08 -4.05
CA ALA A 328 24.50 23.92 -2.87
C ALA A 328 23.56 25.09 -3.15
N SER A 329 23.68 25.75 -4.31
CA SER A 329 22.80 26.86 -4.69
C SER A 329 21.33 26.44 -4.77
N ALA A 330 21.03 25.31 -5.42
CA ALA A 330 19.65 24.85 -5.58
C ALA A 330 18.97 24.53 -4.23
N ILE A 331 19.72 23.89 -3.32
CA ILE A 331 19.22 23.56 -1.97
C ILE A 331 19.05 24.81 -1.13
N LEU A 332 19.99 25.75 -1.23
CA LEU A 332 19.92 27.03 -0.54
C LEU A 332 18.72 27.86 -1.01
N ASP A 333 18.46 27.90 -2.31
CA ASP A 333 17.29 28.58 -2.87
C ASP A 333 15.99 27.98 -2.32
N GLU A 334 15.87 26.64 -2.29
CA GLU A 334 14.71 25.95 -1.69
C GLU A 334 14.54 26.31 -0.20
N ILE A 335 15.64 26.32 0.56
CA ILE A 335 15.63 26.71 1.98
C ILE A 335 15.18 28.18 2.14
N THR A 336 15.62 29.09 1.26
CA THR A 336 15.19 30.49 1.32
C THR A 336 13.71 30.67 1.01
N GLU A 337 13.17 29.94 0.04
CA GLU A 337 11.73 29.96 -0.26
C GLU A 337 10.91 29.47 0.93
N ILE A 338 11.36 28.39 1.59
CA ILE A 338 10.73 27.86 2.81
C ILE A 338 10.74 28.92 3.92
N PHE A 339 11.84 29.63 4.13
CA PHE A 339 11.89 30.71 5.13
C PHE A 339 10.98 31.89 4.79
N ILE A 340 10.85 32.24 3.51
CA ILE A 340 9.92 33.29 3.04
C ILE A 340 8.47 32.86 3.31
N HIS A 341 8.13 31.60 3.03
CA HIS A 341 6.81 31.04 3.32
C HIS A 341 6.50 31.03 4.82
N LEU A 342 7.45 30.61 5.66
CA LEU A 342 7.33 30.66 7.12
C LEU A 342 7.10 32.08 7.64
N LYS A 343 7.82 33.08 7.10
CA LYS A 343 7.61 34.50 7.44
C LYS A 343 6.22 34.98 7.05
N ARG A 344 5.71 34.60 5.86
CA ARG A 344 4.35 34.96 5.42
C ARG A 344 3.26 34.36 6.30
N ILE A 345 3.41 33.10 6.72
CA ILE A 345 2.46 32.42 7.63
C ILE A 345 2.43 33.11 9.01
N LEU A 346 3.59 33.51 9.51
CA LEU A 346 3.72 34.20 10.81
C LEU A 346 3.25 35.67 10.73
N ALA A 347 3.46 36.36 9.61
CA ALA A 347 2.98 37.72 9.36
C ALA A 347 1.47 37.77 9.05
N GLY A 348 0.93 36.75 8.37
CA GLY A 348 -0.47 36.66 7.91
C GLY A 348 -1.53 36.51 9.00
N HIS A 349 -1.14 36.23 10.25
CA HIS A 349 -2.06 36.24 11.41
C HIS A 349 -2.55 37.65 11.80
N GLY A 350 -2.31 38.68 10.97
CA GLY A 350 -2.76 40.06 11.15
C GLY A 350 -3.90 40.52 10.23
N HIS A 351 -4.21 39.84 9.12
CA HIS A 351 -5.25 40.29 8.18
C HIS A 351 -5.97 39.11 7.52
N ILE A 352 -6.91 38.49 8.26
CA ILE A 352 -8.05 37.80 7.63
C ILE A 352 -9.29 38.57 8.04
N SER A 353 -9.74 39.41 7.10
CA SER A 353 -11.07 39.97 7.05
C SER A 353 -12.10 38.89 7.33
N ARG A 354 -12.89 39.08 8.39
CA ARG A 354 -14.15 38.37 8.60
C ARG A 354 -15.03 38.55 7.36
N GLY A 355 -15.24 37.49 6.60
CA GLY A 355 -16.20 37.48 5.50
C GLY A 355 -16.28 36.13 4.82
N ARG A 356 -17.40 35.43 5.06
CA ARG A 356 -17.85 34.15 4.45
C ARG A 356 -17.06 32.91 4.90
N SER A 357 -17.65 31.76 5.20
CA SER A 357 -19.04 31.29 5.19
C SER A 357 -19.03 29.90 5.84
N ASN A 358 -19.63 29.72 7.01
CA ASN A 358 -19.93 28.39 7.53
C ASN A 358 -21.45 28.24 7.62
N GLN A 359 -22.06 27.86 6.50
CA GLN A 359 -23.23 26.99 6.52
C GLN A 359 -22.74 25.54 6.55
N SER A 360 -23.52 24.68 7.20
CA SER A 360 -23.41 23.21 7.13
C SER A 360 -22.28 22.56 7.95
N THR A 361 -22.51 22.32 9.24
CA THR A 361 -22.90 20.98 9.74
C THR A 361 -23.15 21.03 11.24
N ARG A 362 -24.39 20.70 11.61
CA ARG A 362 -24.90 20.61 12.98
C ARG A 362 -25.09 19.13 13.28
N ALA A 363 -24.23 18.54 14.11
CA ALA A 363 -24.56 17.38 14.95
C ALA A 363 -23.34 16.99 15.79
N GLY A 364 -23.53 16.89 17.11
CA GLY A 364 -22.66 16.08 17.96
C GLY A 364 -21.99 16.79 19.14
N HIS A 365 -22.58 16.62 20.31
CA HIS A 365 -21.89 16.55 21.60
C HIS A 365 -21.43 17.86 22.28
N ALA A 366 -22.44 18.59 22.76
CA ALA A 366 -22.31 19.49 23.91
C ALA A 366 -22.48 18.69 25.21
N PHE A 367 -21.41 18.42 25.96
CA PHE A 367 -21.49 18.08 27.39
C PHE A 367 -20.23 18.53 28.13
N ALA A 368 -20.42 19.08 29.32
CA ALA A 368 -19.43 19.35 30.37
C ALA A 368 -18.46 20.55 30.20
N LYS A 369 -18.93 21.75 30.59
CA LYS A 369 -18.22 22.65 31.54
C LYS A 369 -19.04 23.93 31.77
N ASN A 370 -20.17 23.82 32.48
CA ASN A 370 -20.92 24.99 32.92
C ASN A 370 -21.39 24.83 34.38
N ARG A 371 -20.43 24.67 35.30
CA ARG A 371 -20.70 24.50 36.75
C ARG A 371 -19.73 25.25 37.68
N ARG A 372 -19.05 26.30 37.19
CA ARG A 372 -18.14 27.13 38.02
C ARG A 372 -18.34 28.64 37.94
N ARG A 373 -19.44 29.13 37.34
CA ARG A 373 -19.70 30.58 37.19
C ARG A 373 -20.96 31.10 37.90
N GLN A 374 -21.62 30.27 38.71
CA GLN A 374 -22.70 30.71 39.60
C GLN A 374 -22.36 30.35 41.05
N GLN A 375 -21.35 31.00 41.57
CA GLN A 375 -21.15 31.26 42.99
C GLN A 375 -20.04 32.33 43.05
N ILE A 376 -20.24 33.36 43.88
CA ILE A 376 -19.51 34.65 43.92
C ILE A 376 -20.27 35.77 43.19
N GLN A 377 -21.44 36.10 43.75
CA GLN A 377 -21.92 37.48 43.88
C GLN A 377 -21.75 37.86 45.37
N SER A 378 -21.53 39.16 45.60
CA SER A 378 -21.60 39.91 46.88
C SER A 378 -20.56 39.64 47.98
N ALA A 379 -19.47 40.43 47.99
CA ALA A 379 -18.95 41.12 49.19
C ALA A 379 -17.88 42.16 48.79
N HIS A 380 -18.13 43.43 49.13
CA HIS A 380 -17.23 44.57 48.97
C HIS A 380 -16.01 44.49 49.91
N LEU A 381 -14.80 44.85 49.42
CA LEU A 381 -13.94 45.95 49.92
C LEU A 381 -12.54 45.94 49.23
N PHE A 382 -12.10 47.13 48.79
CA PHE A 382 -10.71 47.54 48.46
C PHE A 382 -9.97 46.94 47.22
N LEU A 383 -9.24 47.83 46.53
CA LEU A 383 -8.50 47.80 45.23
C LEU A 383 -7.44 46.66 45.02
N PRO A 384 -6.84 46.46 43.81
CA PRO A 384 -6.84 47.31 42.61
C PRO A 384 -7.19 46.63 41.26
N VAL A 385 -7.51 47.49 40.28
CA VAL A 385 -7.57 47.19 38.85
C VAL A 385 -6.21 46.73 38.36
N ALA A 386 -6.06 45.44 38.04
CA ALA A 386 -4.91 44.94 37.29
C ALA A 386 -5.35 43.84 36.31
N ASN A 387 -4.88 43.97 35.06
CA ASN A 387 -4.61 42.89 34.12
C ASN A 387 -5.71 42.45 33.13
N MET A 388 -6.22 43.40 32.34
CA MET A 388 -6.56 43.14 30.93
C MET A 388 -5.51 43.69 29.93
N THR A 389 -4.64 44.61 30.38
CA THR A 389 -3.49 45.12 29.63
C THR A 389 -2.38 44.07 29.53
N ASP A 390 -2.03 43.40 30.63
CA ASP A 390 -0.95 42.39 30.67
C ASP A 390 -1.17 41.19 29.73
N LYS A 391 -2.41 40.74 29.48
CA LYS A 391 -2.65 39.62 28.56
C LYS A 391 -2.49 39.99 27.09
N LYS A 392 -2.80 41.24 26.71
CA LYS A 392 -2.51 41.77 25.37
C LYS A 392 -1.01 42.07 25.23
N GLU A 393 -0.39 42.65 26.26
CA GLU A 393 1.05 42.93 26.28
C GLU A 393 1.91 41.65 26.27
N VAL A 394 1.50 40.57 26.94
CA VAL A 394 2.20 39.28 26.89
C VAL A 394 2.05 38.63 25.51
N GLY A 395 0.91 38.76 24.84
CA GLY A 395 0.71 38.30 23.46
C GLY A 395 1.54 39.10 22.44
N ILE A 396 1.59 40.42 22.59
CA ILE A 396 2.39 41.34 21.77
C ILE A 396 3.89 41.13 22.04
N SER A 397 4.30 40.90 23.29
CA SER A 397 5.68 40.62 23.68
C SER A 397 6.17 39.26 23.16
N LYS A 398 5.32 38.22 23.18
CA LYS A 398 5.62 36.93 22.55
C LYS A 398 5.71 37.03 21.02
N LYS A 399 4.82 37.80 20.38
CA LYS A 399 4.86 38.05 18.92
C LYS A 399 6.12 38.80 18.51
N LYS A 400 6.46 39.86 19.24
CA LYS A 400 7.67 40.68 19.01
C LYS A 400 8.96 39.90 19.28
N LYS A 401 8.96 38.99 20.27
CA LYS A 401 10.08 38.05 20.50
C LYS A 401 10.27 37.07 19.34
N LYS A 402 9.19 36.50 18.81
CA LYS A 402 9.23 35.58 17.66
C LYS A 402 9.68 36.30 16.38
N GLU A 403 9.21 37.52 16.17
CA GLU A 403 9.61 38.37 15.03
C GLU A 403 11.10 38.76 15.12
N ASN A 404 11.59 39.11 16.31
CA ASN A 404 13.01 39.39 16.55
C ASN A 404 13.90 38.14 16.39
N ALA A 405 13.43 36.96 16.78
CA ALA A 405 14.15 35.71 16.54
C ALA A 405 14.29 35.43 15.04
N LEU A 406 13.21 35.63 14.27
CA LEU A 406 13.22 35.45 12.82
C LEU A 406 14.15 36.46 12.12
N ILE A 407 14.17 37.72 12.56
CA ILE A 407 15.10 38.75 12.08
C ILE A 407 16.55 38.32 12.29
N ARG A 408 16.88 37.78 13.48
CA ARG A 408 18.23 37.28 13.77
C ARG A 408 18.63 36.13 12.82
N VAL A 409 17.70 35.23 12.53
CA VAL A 409 17.93 34.10 11.61
C VAL A 409 18.22 34.56 10.19
N PHE A 410 17.53 35.58 9.68
CA PHE A 410 17.82 36.14 8.36
C PHE A 410 19.20 36.81 8.27
N ILE A 411 19.67 37.42 9.36
CA ILE A 411 21.00 38.02 9.43
C ILE A 411 22.09 36.95 9.40
N GLU A 412 21.92 35.89 10.20
CA GLU A 412 22.85 34.75 10.22
C GLU A 412 22.87 34.00 8.87
N ALA A 413 21.71 33.83 8.22
CA ALA A 413 21.64 33.24 6.87
C ALA A 413 22.36 34.11 5.83
N ALA A 414 22.23 35.44 5.92
CA ALA A 414 22.93 36.35 5.02
C ALA A 414 24.46 36.28 5.19
N GLU A 415 24.95 36.09 6.41
CA GLU A 415 26.38 35.88 6.69
C GLU A 415 26.90 34.55 6.12
N LEU A 416 26.07 33.49 6.12
CA LEU A 416 26.38 32.23 5.46
C LEU A 416 26.46 32.39 3.93
N PHE A 417 25.52 33.11 3.32
CA PHE A 417 25.56 33.39 1.87
C PHE A 417 26.78 34.20 1.44
N LEU A 418 27.25 35.11 2.30
CA LEU A 418 28.51 35.81 2.08
C LEU A 418 29.71 34.87 2.12
N ALA A 419 29.74 33.93 3.07
CA ALA A 419 30.80 32.93 3.15
C ALA A 419 30.82 32.00 1.92
N SER A 420 29.67 31.81 1.28
CA SER A 420 29.49 31.01 0.06
C SER A 420 29.59 31.81 -1.25
N ASN A 421 30.06 33.06 -1.20
CA ASN A 421 30.26 33.93 -2.37
C ASN A 421 28.97 34.16 -3.21
N GLN A 422 27.80 34.17 -2.56
CA GLN A 422 26.51 34.45 -3.19
C GLN A 422 25.93 35.81 -2.73
N PRO A 423 26.39 36.93 -3.30
CA PRO A 423 26.00 38.27 -2.85
C PRO A 423 24.51 38.58 -3.07
N GLU A 424 23.88 38.08 -4.14
CA GLU A 424 22.46 38.32 -4.42
C GLU A 424 21.53 37.73 -3.35
N ASN A 425 21.81 36.48 -2.93
CA ASN A 425 21.05 35.78 -1.91
C ASN A 425 21.31 36.37 -0.51
N ALA A 426 22.54 36.82 -0.25
CA ALA A 426 22.87 37.60 0.95
C ALA A 426 22.11 38.94 1.01
N ILE A 427 22.02 39.68 -0.10
CA ILE A 427 21.24 40.93 -0.17
C ILE A 427 19.77 40.66 0.15
N LYS A 428 19.14 39.67 -0.50
CA LYS A 428 17.74 39.29 -0.23
C LYS A 428 17.52 38.90 1.23
N ALA A 429 18.44 38.14 1.83
CA ALA A 429 18.38 37.76 3.24
C ALA A 429 18.53 38.98 4.17
N PHE A 430 19.46 39.91 3.90
CA PHE A 430 19.59 41.14 4.69
C PHE A 430 18.37 42.06 4.59
N LEU A 431 17.73 42.15 3.42
CA LEU A 431 16.45 42.87 3.24
C LEU A 431 15.36 42.25 4.10
N LEU A 432 15.26 40.92 4.12
CA LEU A 432 14.30 40.20 4.95
C LEU A 432 14.60 40.31 6.45
N GLY A 433 15.87 40.45 6.83
CA GLY A 433 16.36 40.71 8.18
C GLY A 433 16.29 42.19 8.60
N GLY A 434 15.79 43.09 7.75
CA GLY A 434 15.70 44.52 8.06
C GLY A 434 17.04 45.23 8.23
N GLN A 435 18.14 44.64 7.73
CA GLN A 435 19.48 45.21 7.73
C GLN A 435 19.74 45.97 6.42
N TRP A 436 18.97 47.03 6.19
CA TRP A 436 18.96 47.80 4.93
C TRP A 436 20.32 48.41 4.58
N ALA A 437 21.03 48.94 5.59
CA ALA A 437 22.35 49.53 5.38
C ALA A 437 23.39 48.51 4.90
N LYS A 438 23.41 47.31 5.51
CA LYS A 438 24.29 46.21 5.09
C LYS A 438 23.90 45.68 3.71
N ALA A 439 22.60 45.52 3.44
CA ALA A 439 22.10 45.11 2.13
C ALA A 439 22.53 46.09 1.02
N LYS A 440 22.44 47.40 1.28
CA LYS A 440 22.82 48.45 0.33
C LYS A 440 24.33 48.49 0.10
N GLN A 441 25.12 48.42 1.17
CA GLN A 441 26.58 48.39 1.06
C GLN A 441 27.03 47.19 0.23
N LEU A 442 26.42 46.03 0.48
CA LEU A 442 26.72 44.82 -0.25
C LEU A 442 26.27 44.87 -1.71
N ALA A 443 25.10 45.45 -1.98
CA ALA A 443 24.66 45.71 -3.35
C ALA A 443 25.63 46.65 -4.08
N MET A 444 26.09 47.74 -3.45
CA MET A 444 27.06 48.65 -4.06
C MET A 444 28.43 48.00 -4.34
N GLU A 445 28.87 47.09 -3.47
CA GLU A 445 30.18 46.46 -3.56
C GLU A 445 30.21 45.27 -4.54
N PHE A 446 29.15 44.46 -4.59
CA PHE A 446 29.14 43.21 -5.35
C PHE A 446 28.14 43.17 -6.51
N VAL A 447 26.99 43.86 -6.42
CA VAL A 447 25.93 43.83 -7.47
C VAL A 447 25.25 45.20 -7.60
N PRO A 448 25.88 46.17 -8.30
CA PRO A 448 25.39 47.55 -8.37
C PRO A 448 23.96 47.68 -8.92
N ASP A 449 23.56 46.77 -9.82
CA ASP A 449 22.22 46.73 -10.43
C ASP A 449 21.10 46.49 -9.40
N LEU A 450 21.41 45.85 -8.26
CA LEU A 450 20.46 45.62 -7.17
C LEU A 450 20.35 46.79 -6.18
N ALA A 451 21.25 47.79 -6.25
CA ALA A 451 21.26 48.90 -5.29
C ALA A 451 19.98 49.75 -5.37
N ASP A 452 19.51 50.04 -6.59
CA ASP A 452 18.27 50.79 -6.82
C ASP A 452 17.04 50.01 -6.32
N PHE A 453 17.05 48.69 -6.51
CA PHE A 453 16.00 47.78 -6.02
C PHE A 453 15.94 47.74 -4.48
N VAL A 454 17.12 47.71 -3.82
CA VAL A 454 17.23 47.79 -2.36
C VAL A 454 16.63 49.11 -1.84
N ASP A 455 16.93 50.22 -2.50
CA ASP A 455 16.42 51.55 -2.12
C ASP A 455 14.91 51.69 -2.33
N GLU A 456 14.36 51.12 -3.41
CA GLU A 456 12.92 51.06 -3.64
C GLU A 456 12.20 50.24 -2.56
N LYS A 457 12.70 49.04 -2.25
CA LYS A 457 12.13 48.17 -1.22
C LYS A 457 12.24 48.77 0.18
N TYR A 458 13.32 49.49 0.47
CA TYR A 458 13.48 50.19 1.74
C TYR A 458 12.45 51.31 1.91
N ARG A 459 12.22 52.10 0.85
CA ARG A 459 11.21 53.16 0.83
C ARG A 459 9.80 52.61 1.04
N GLU A 460 9.44 51.52 0.36
CA GLU A 460 8.14 50.84 0.55
C GLU A 460 7.96 50.37 2.00
N SER A 461 9.00 49.76 2.59
CA SER A 461 8.96 49.31 3.99
C SER A 461 8.79 50.46 4.98
N LEU A 462 9.48 51.58 4.76
CA LEU A 462 9.36 52.78 5.60
C LEU A 462 7.96 53.41 5.51
N LYS A 463 7.37 53.45 4.31
CA LYS A 463 5.98 53.88 4.10
C LYS A 463 5.00 52.99 4.88
N GLN A 464 5.15 51.67 4.79
CA GLN A 464 4.27 50.71 5.50
C GLN A 464 4.40 50.79 7.03
N GLN A 465 5.60 51.09 7.55
CA GLN A 465 5.84 51.21 9.00
C GLN A 465 5.48 52.59 9.57
N GLY A 466 5.09 53.56 8.72
CA GLY A 466 4.75 54.91 9.14
C GLY A 466 5.93 55.71 9.71
N ARG A 467 7.18 55.31 9.42
CA ARG A 467 8.40 55.98 9.89
C ARG A 467 8.76 57.16 8.98
N LEU A 468 7.90 58.18 9.00
CA LEU A 468 8.01 59.35 8.13
C LEU A 468 9.33 60.13 8.31
N GLY A 469 9.88 60.19 9.53
CA GLY A 469 11.17 60.86 9.79
C GLY A 469 12.35 60.22 9.06
N GLU A 470 12.50 58.89 9.15
CA GLU A 470 13.55 58.15 8.43
C GLU A 470 13.31 58.16 6.90
N LEU A 471 12.04 58.24 6.46
CA LEU A 471 11.69 58.37 5.05
C LEU A 471 12.06 59.76 4.50
N MET A 472 11.93 60.82 5.29
CA MET A 472 12.31 62.18 4.90
C MET A 472 13.81 62.34 4.68
N ASP A 473 14.65 61.61 5.43
CA ASP A 473 16.10 61.66 5.27
C ASP A 473 16.58 60.94 3.98
N VAL A 474 15.80 59.97 3.49
CA VAL A 474 16.13 59.13 2.31
C VAL A 474 15.46 59.64 1.04
N ASP A 475 14.17 59.97 1.09
CA ASP A 475 13.36 60.41 -0.04
C ASP A 475 12.22 61.34 0.42
N VAL A 476 12.54 62.64 0.46
CA VAL A 476 11.64 63.73 0.80
C VAL A 476 10.35 63.71 -0.04
N VAL A 477 10.44 63.36 -1.33
CA VAL A 477 9.29 63.37 -2.25
C VAL A 477 8.31 62.28 -1.85
N SER A 478 8.81 61.06 -1.64
CA SER A 478 8.02 59.93 -1.14
C SER A 478 7.42 60.17 0.24
N ALA A 479 8.11 60.92 1.11
CA ALA A 479 7.61 61.29 2.44
C ALA A 479 6.48 62.33 2.35
N ILE A 480 6.62 63.34 1.50
CA ILE A 480 5.57 64.33 1.24
C ILE A 480 4.36 63.64 0.62
N ASP A 481 4.53 62.79 -0.38
CA ASP A 481 3.42 62.05 -1.02
C ASP A 481 2.65 61.18 0.00
N ALA A 482 3.35 60.54 0.95
CA ALA A 482 2.71 59.77 2.02
C ALA A 482 1.92 60.66 3.01
N LEU A 483 2.40 61.88 3.30
CA LEU A 483 1.67 62.87 4.11
C LEU A 483 0.41 63.38 3.39
N LEU A 484 0.48 63.53 2.06
CA LEU A 484 -0.67 63.91 1.23
C LEU A 484 -1.77 62.85 1.24
N GLU A 485 -1.39 61.57 1.13
CA GLU A 485 -2.35 60.46 1.23
C GLU A 485 -3.02 60.37 2.61
N GLN A 486 -2.31 60.78 3.66
CA GLN A 486 -2.85 60.88 5.03
C GLN A 486 -3.73 62.12 5.25
N GLY A 487 -3.83 63.01 4.26
CA GLY A 487 -4.59 64.26 4.35
C GLY A 487 -3.90 65.36 5.17
N GLU A 488 -2.64 65.17 5.58
CA GLU A 488 -1.87 66.14 6.37
C GLU A 488 -1.18 67.18 5.46
N TRP A 489 -1.98 67.87 4.65
CA TRP A 489 -1.51 68.83 3.62
C TRP A 489 -0.63 69.96 4.17
N GLU A 490 -0.93 70.49 5.35
CA GLU A 490 -0.12 71.57 5.93
C GLU A 490 1.29 71.12 6.30
N LYS A 491 1.43 69.94 6.91
CA LYS A 491 2.74 69.38 7.26
C LYS A 491 3.52 68.97 6.01
N ALA A 492 2.84 68.45 4.98
CA ALA A 492 3.42 68.15 3.68
C ALA A 492 4.03 69.40 3.01
N LEU A 493 3.35 70.55 3.10
CA LEU A 493 3.83 71.81 2.54
C LEU A 493 4.92 72.47 3.40
N GLU A 494 4.83 72.36 4.73
CA GLU A 494 5.89 72.84 5.62
C GLU A 494 7.19 72.04 5.46
N THR A 495 7.10 70.72 5.31
CA THR A 495 8.27 69.87 5.02
C THR A 495 8.87 70.17 3.65
N ALA A 496 8.04 70.41 2.62
CA ALA A 496 8.50 70.90 1.32
C ALA A 496 9.21 72.27 1.42
N ARG A 497 8.68 73.19 2.24
CA ARG A 497 9.27 74.53 2.48
C ARG A 497 10.61 74.46 3.22
N GLN A 498 10.75 73.56 4.20
CA GLN A 498 11.98 73.39 4.97
C GLN A 498 13.15 72.90 4.12
N GLN A 499 12.88 72.15 3.05
CA GLN A 499 13.88 71.60 2.14
C GLN A 499 14.46 72.62 1.14
N LYS A 500 14.01 73.89 1.21
CA LYS A 500 14.48 75.02 0.38
C LYS A 500 14.42 74.76 -1.14
N ASN A 501 13.60 73.81 -1.59
CA ASN A 501 13.42 73.47 -3.00
C ASN A 501 12.13 74.12 -3.53
N GLN A 502 12.26 75.33 -4.08
CA GLN A 502 11.12 76.14 -4.53
C GLN A 502 10.24 75.44 -5.60
N PRO A 503 10.80 74.80 -6.65
CA PRO A 503 10.01 74.04 -7.63
C PRO A 503 9.18 72.90 -7.02
N LEU A 504 9.69 72.23 -5.98
CA LEU A 504 8.99 71.13 -5.33
C LEU A 504 7.82 71.66 -4.50
N LEU A 505 8.02 72.75 -3.76
CA LEU A 505 6.96 73.45 -3.04
C LEU A 505 5.86 73.91 -4.00
N ASP A 506 6.24 74.55 -5.11
CA ASP A 506 5.31 75.04 -6.13
C ASP A 506 4.45 73.91 -6.72
N LYS A 507 5.04 72.72 -6.95
CA LYS A 507 4.31 71.53 -7.43
C LYS A 507 3.25 71.08 -6.42
N TYR A 508 3.59 70.98 -5.14
CA TYR A 508 2.66 70.50 -4.11
C TYR A 508 1.59 71.53 -3.72
N VAL A 509 1.93 72.83 -3.74
CA VAL A 509 0.95 73.92 -3.58
C VAL A 509 -0.07 73.88 -4.72
N ALA A 510 0.37 73.68 -5.97
CA ALA A 510 -0.53 73.55 -7.11
C ALA A 510 -1.43 72.32 -7.03
N LEU A 511 -0.92 71.17 -6.56
CA LEU A 511 -1.71 69.97 -6.34
C LEU A 511 -2.78 70.19 -5.27
N TYR A 512 -2.44 70.81 -4.15
CA TYR A 512 -3.40 71.10 -3.09
C TYR A 512 -4.45 72.12 -3.51
N ALA A 513 -4.04 73.19 -4.21
CA ALA A 513 -4.96 74.17 -4.78
C ALA A 513 -5.95 73.54 -5.77
N THR A 514 -5.48 72.60 -6.59
CA THR A 514 -6.35 71.87 -7.53
C THR A 514 -7.39 71.04 -6.80
N GLU A 515 -7.02 70.39 -5.70
CA GLU A 515 -7.96 69.60 -4.90
C GLU A 515 -9.00 70.48 -4.19
N LEU A 516 -8.57 71.60 -3.61
CA LEU A 516 -9.49 72.58 -3.00
C LEU A 516 -10.47 73.18 -4.02
N ILE A 517 -10.03 73.41 -5.25
CA ILE A 517 -10.91 73.87 -6.35
C ILE A 517 -11.93 72.79 -6.72
N LYS A 518 -11.55 71.51 -6.79
CA LYS A 518 -12.52 70.42 -7.02
C LYS A 518 -13.57 70.34 -5.90
N GLU A 519 -13.15 70.57 -4.66
CA GLU A 519 -14.05 70.62 -3.49
C GLU A 519 -14.87 71.91 -3.40
N LYS A 520 -14.73 72.85 -4.36
CA LYS A 520 -15.36 74.17 -4.39
C LYS A 520 -15.00 75.07 -3.19
N LYS A 521 -13.85 74.83 -2.56
CA LYS A 521 -13.32 75.61 -1.43
C LYS A 521 -12.35 76.70 -1.93
N TYR A 522 -12.86 77.63 -2.71
CA TYR A 522 -12.04 78.67 -3.36
C TYR A 522 -11.37 79.64 -2.38
N ALA A 523 -12.03 79.95 -1.26
CA ALA A 523 -11.46 80.81 -0.21
C ALA A 523 -10.20 80.20 0.43
N GLU A 524 -10.23 78.90 0.73
CA GLU A 524 -9.09 78.17 1.30
C GLU A 524 -7.93 78.07 0.28
N ALA A 525 -8.24 77.89 -1.00
CA ALA A 525 -7.25 77.89 -2.08
C ALA A 525 -6.56 79.27 -2.24
N THR A 526 -7.28 80.36 -1.99
CA THR A 526 -6.72 81.73 -2.07
C THR A 526 -5.77 81.98 -0.89
N VAL A 527 -6.18 81.60 0.33
CA VAL A 527 -5.33 81.67 1.54
C VAL A 527 -4.07 80.82 1.39
N LEU A 528 -4.18 79.66 0.72
CA LEU A 528 -3.04 78.80 0.43
C LEU A 528 -1.97 79.52 -0.43
N PHE A 529 -2.38 80.18 -1.51
CA PHE A 529 -1.46 80.94 -2.37
C PHE A 529 -0.90 82.17 -1.67
N GLU A 530 -1.65 82.79 -0.76
CA GLU A 530 -1.13 83.88 0.08
C GLU A 530 -0.04 83.39 1.04
N LYS A 531 -0.20 82.21 1.64
CA LYS A 531 0.70 81.65 2.65
C LYS A 531 2.01 81.09 2.07
N TYR A 532 1.97 80.44 0.90
CA TYR A 532 3.13 79.76 0.30
C TYR A 532 3.66 80.40 -0.99
N GLY A 533 2.94 81.38 -1.56
CA GLY A 533 3.29 82.07 -2.79
C GLY A 533 2.69 81.42 -4.03
N ALA A 534 2.40 82.23 -5.05
CA ALA A 534 1.97 81.77 -6.37
C ALA A 534 3.21 81.51 -7.25
N SER A 535 3.27 80.32 -7.85
CA SER A 535 4.35 79.95 -8.77
C SER A 535 4.17 80.63 -10.12
N SER A 536 5.27 81.02 -10.75
CA SER A 536 5.28 81.58 -12.11
C SER A 536 5.22 80.51 -13.21
N ASN A 537 5.02 79.23 -12.86
CA ASN A 537 4.97 78.12 -13.80
C ASN A 537 3.77 78.22 -14.76
N PRO A 538 3.97 78.24 -16.09
CA PRO A 538 2.92 78.24 -17.13
C PRO A 538 1.80 77.22 -16.91
N ASN A 539 2.12 76.03 -16.37
CA ASN A 539 1.15 74.97 -16.15
C ASN A 539 0.14 75.28 -15.03
N ASN A 540 0.47 76.19 -14.11
CA ASN A 540 -0.38 76.56 -12.99
C ASN A 540 -1.33 77.72 -13.33
N PHE A 541 -1.18 78.36 -14.49
CA PHE A 541 -2.05 79.49 -14.90
C PHE A 541 -3.52 79.10 -15.02
N ASN A 542 -3.82 77.86 -15.42
CA ASN A 542 -5.19 77.36 -15.48
C ASN A 542 -5.86 77.32 -14.10
N ILE A 543 -5.08 77.11 -13.03
CA ILE A 543 -5.55 77.09 -11.65
C ILE A 543 -5.89 78.52 -11.21
N TYR A 544 -5.01 79.48 -11.53
CA TYR A 544 -5.21 80.90 -11.22
C TYR A 544 -6.40 81.50 -11.99
N GLN A 545 -6.55 81.16 -13.27
CA GLN A 545 -7.68 81.61 -14.08
C GLN A 545 -9.02 81.15 -13.47
N LYS A 546 -9.12 79.88 -13.08
CA LYS A 546 -10.33 79.34 -12.43
C LYS A 546 -10.66 80.01 -11.08
N LEU A 547 -9.64 80.41 -10.31
CA LEU A 547 -9.85 81.13 -9.05
C LEU A 547 -10.24 82.60 -9.23
N VAL A 548 -10.01 83.18 -10.41
CA VAL A 548 -10.42 84.54 -10.75
C VAL A 548 -11.83 84.57 -11.38
N GLU A 549 -12.23 83.48 -12.04
CA GLU A 549 -13.55 83.33 -12.69
C GLU A 549 -14.68 83.01 -11.70
N GLU A 550 -14.38 82.33 -10.59
CA GLU A 550 -15.32 81.95 -9.52
C GLU A 550 -15.20 82.89 -8.31
#